data_AF-A0A1G0YLA8-F1
#
_entry.id   AF-A0A1G0YLA8-F1
#
_cell.length_a   1.000
_cell.length_b   1.000
_cell.length_c   1.000
_cell.angle_alpha   90.00
_cell.angle_beta   90.00
_cell.angle_gamma   90.00
#
_symmetry.space_group_name_H-M   'P 1'
#
loop_
_entity.id
_entity.type
_entity.pdbx_description
1 polymer ?
#
loop_
_entity_poly.entity_id
_entity_poly.type
_entity_poly.pdbx_seq_one_letter_code
_entity_poly.pdbx_strand_id
1 'polypeptide(L)'
;MKYFVTFSAMDPNVEANRFWHASLLLSQWDEKAGGRIEVLDNYGFYGLPATDDPNSWSGQLKRKLRLDTDFQGNHGWLRHEEYRFLDRGIGLHGVTFEIDADRFSLLQAKCKQQCADQQQAVDDAVAEHNLKPKTEKIRIYPFEHHSADILKRELKKSAEQNRPARLFRFDLNVTLGLGGPSVATSHTCKSHIISLLNGILDEKHIARLTENDKHPTIPKHSGQMELISLHSEGPLCTHTKKNGEKIDFHDNYKDPIRLFWTMPPQELETESEETRAFFTIDAKYGNKPKNIVGKLQKLEWFFRNHAVYDDLKQYPGAIDQIVFQIQMHYKAFSEIPAKIENERSKDENTWGNWLKSLVLFPPAQNNLEAKLKENLRSSTLFLNMIYSAIVDGIERDLSGDDLAFSWFTHLSVANQKKVCTILERPYLEPLKPEVPDSAAVDFGLLSVNT
;
A
#
# COMPACT_ATOMS: atom_id res chain seq x y z
N MET A 1 23.45 -3.98 6.12
CA MET A 1 22.28 -3.18 5.72
C MET A 1 22.18 -3.16 4.21
N LYS A 2 20.97 -3.34 3.69
CA LYS A 2 20.59 -3.18 2.28
C LYS A 2 19.59 -2.05 2.18
N TYR A 3 19.70 -1.25 1.13
CA TYR A 3 18.86 -0.08 0.91
C TYR A 3 18.13 -0.20 -0.42
N PHE A 4 16.87 0.21 -0.41
CA PHE A 4 16.00 0.10 -1.57
C PHE A 4 15.26 1.40 -1.81
N VAL A 5 15.15 1.75 -3.08
CA VAL A 5 14.23 2.79 -3.54
C VAL A 5 13.17 2.14 -4.40
N THR A 6 11.91 2.45 -4.14
CA THR A 6 10.78 1.95 -4.94
C THR A 6 10.08 3.12 -5.59
N PHE A 7 10.03 3.10 -6.92
CA PHE A 7 9.05 3.90 -7.65
C PHE A 7 7.71 3.19 -7.52
N SER A 8 6.71 3.84 -6.94
CA SER A 8 5.39 3.27 -6.78
C SER A 8 4.32 4.15 -7.43
N ALA A 9 3.19 3.53 -7.76
CA ALA A 9 2.02 4.17 -8.34
C ALA A 9 0.74 3.61 -7.70
N MET A 10 -0.10 4.52 -7.23
CA MET A 10 -1.38 4.27 -6.61
C MET A 10 -2.50 4.31 -7.65
N ASP A 11 -3.27 3.23 -7.76
CA ASP A 11 -4.39 3.09 -8.68
C ASP A 11 -5.74 3.50 -8.05
N PRO A 12 -6.86 3.49 -8.79
CA PRO A 12 -8.16 3.87 -8.26
C PRO A 12 -8.69 3.02 -7.09
N ASN A 13 -8.16 1.83 -6.84
CA ASN A 13 -8.54 1.00 -5.69
C ASN A 13 -8.09 1.62 -4.36
N VAL A 14 -7.08 2.51 -4.38
CA VAL A 14 -6.65 3.31 -3.24
C VAL A 14 -7.10 4.77 -3.35
N GLU A 15 -8.19 5.02 -4.08
CA GLU A 15 -8.80 6.35 -4.25
C GLU A 15 -7.99 7.34 -5.10
N ALA A 16 -6.99 6.87 -5.85
CA ALA A 16 -6.31 7.69 -6.84
C ALA A 16 -7.21 8.01 -8.06
N ASN A 17 -6.82 9.01 -8.84
CA ASN A 17 -7.51 9.34 -10.08
C ASN A 17 -7.19 8.33 -11.21
N ARG A 18 -7.81 8.49 -12.38
CA ARG A 18 -7.65 7.56 -13.52
C ARG A 18 -6.25 7.51 -14.13
N PHE A 19 -5.42 8.52 -13.89
CA PHE A 19 -4.03 8.59 -14.31
C PHE A 19 -3.06 8.01 -13.28
N TRP A 20 -3.59 7.58 -12.13
CA TRP A 20 -2.85 7.09 -10.97
C TRP A 20 -2.04 8.20 -10.31
N HIS A 21 -1.42 7.89 -9.17
CA HIS A 21 -0.55 8.83 -8.44
C HIS A 21 0.80 8.18 -8.16
N ALA A 22 1.89 8.80 -8.60
CA ALA A 22 3.24 8.29 -8.36
C ALA A 22 3.79 8.76 -7.01
N SER A 23 4.48 7.85 -6.33
CA SER A 23 5.18 8.11 -5.09
C SER A 23 6.50 7.34 -5.02
N LEU A 24 7.25 7.62 -3.96
CA LEU A 24 8.57 7.09 -3.69
C LEU A 24 8.56 6.41 -2.32
N LEU A 25 9.11 5.21 -2.22
CA LEU A 25 9.34 4.54 -0.94
C LEU A 25 10.84 4.31 -0.74
N LEU A 26 11.34 4.66 0.44
CA LEU A 26 12.73 4.46 0.84
C LEU A 26 12.75 3.40 1.93
N SER A 27 13.31 2.23 1.60
CA SER A 27 13.28 1.06 2.49
C SER A 27 14.68 0.57 2.86
N GLN A 28 14.78 -0.08 4.00
CA GLN A 28 15.99 -0.76 4.44
C GLN A 28 15.71 -2.18 4.92
N TRP A 29 16.75 -3.00 4.91
CA TRP A 29 16.72 -4.35 5.46
C TRP A 29 18.08 -4.74 6.04
N ASP A 30 18.07 -5.37 7.21
CA ASP A 30 19.26 -5.96 7.80
C ASP A 30 19.37 -7.45 7.42
N GLU A 31 20.17 -7.73 6.40
CA GLU A 31 20.44 -9.10 5.94
C GLU A 31 21.02 -9.99 7.06
N LYS A 32 21.80 -9.44 8.01
CA LYS A 32 22.44 -10.22 9.07
C LYS A 32 21.47 -10.54 10.20
N ALA A 33 20.63 -9.59 10.57
CA ALA A 33 19.61 -9.82 11.60
C ALA A 33 18.38 -10.58 11.05
N GLY A 34 18.16 -10.53 9.75
CA GLY A 34 16.89 -10.95 9.15
C GLY A 34 15.76 -10.01 9.53
N GLY A 35 14.55 -10.53 9.58
CA GLY A 35 13.34 -9.78 9.91
C GLY A 35 12.69 -9.16 8.67
N ARG A 36 12.11 -7.97 8.81
CA ARG A 36 11.25 -7.35 7.81
C ARG A 36 11.97 -6.22 7.08
N ILE A 37 11.56 -5.98 5.83
CA ILE A 37 11.96 -4.77 5.10
C ILE A 37 11.10 -3.61 5.61
N GLU A 38 11.73 -2.59 6.18
CA GLU A 38 11.07 -1.41 6.73
C GLU A 38 11.14 -0.25 5.75
N VAL A 39 10.00 0.41 5.51
CA VAL A 39 9.91 1.68 4.79
C VAL A 39 10.20 2.80 5.78
N LEU A 40 11.39 3.38 5.67
CA LEU A 40 11.85 4.46 6.55
C LEU A 40 11.21 5.80 6.21
N ASP A 41 10.95 6.01 4.93
CA ASP A 41 10.45 7.28 4.43
C ASP A 41 9.67 7.10 3.13
N ASN A 42 8.77 8.02 2.85
CA ASN A 42 7.95 7.99 1.64
C ASN A 42 7.57 9.40 1.20
N TYR A 43 7.47 9.61 -0.11
CA TYR A 43 7.15 10.92 -0.67
C TYR A 43 6.21 10.83 -1.87
N GLY A 44 5.21 11.71 -1.88
CA GLY A 44 4.32 11.98 -3.00
C GLY A 44 4.42 13.43 -3.43
N PHE A 45 4.25 13.67 -4.73
CA PHE A 45 4.20 15.03 -5.27
C PHE A 45 2.79 15.38 -5.73
N TYR A 46 2.17 16.33 -5.04
CA TYR A 46 0.75 16.63 -5.19
C TYR A 46 0.53 17.97 -5.87
N GLY A 47 -0.27 17.98 -6.94
CA GLY A 47 -0.77 19.24 -7.51
C GLY A 47 -1.71 19.95 -6.56
N LEU A 48 -1.59 21.28 -6.51
CA LEU A 48 -2.48 22.12 -5.71
C LEU A 48 -3.86 22.26 -6.36
N PRO A 49 -4.92 22.56 -5.57
CA PRO A 49 -6.27 22.75 -6.09
C PRO A 49 -6.30 23.71 -7.27
N ALA A 50 -7.17 23.43 -8.23
CA ALA A 50 -7.33 24.29 -9.39
C ALA A 50 -7.75 25.71 -8.96
N THR A 51 -7.08 26.71 -9.54
CA THR A 51 -7.39 28.14 -9.36
C THR A 51 -8.29 28.69 -10.47
N ASP A 52 -8.51 27.91 -11.54
CA ASP A 52 -9.39 28.23 -12.66
C ASP A 52 -10.89 28.24 -12.29
N ASP A 53 -11.70 29.03 -13.02
CA ASP A 53 -13.16 29.06 -12.87
C ASP A 53 -13.81 27.67 -13.12
N PRO A 54 -14.51 27.08 -12.14
CA PRO A 54 -15.18 25.78 -12.27
C PRO A 54 -16.22 25.71 -13.39
N ASN A 55 -16.81 26.85 -13.78
CA ASN A 55 -17.87 26.92 -14.78
C ASN A 55 -17.34 26.98 -16.22
N SER A 56 -16.05 27.21 -16.40
CA SER A 56 -15.39 27.15 -17.70
C SER A 56 -15.46 25.76 -18.33
N TRP A 57 -15.32 25.69 -19.66
CA TRP A 57 -15.27 24.41 -20.38
C TRP A 57 -14.13 23.50 -19.86
N SER A 58 -12.96 24.08 -19.59
CA SER A 58 -11.83 23.39 -18.97
C SER A 58 -12.18 22.87 -17.56
N GLY A 59 -12.89 23.65 -16.75
CA GLY A 59 -13.40 23.24 -15.44
C GLY A 59 -14.40 22.08 -15.51
N GLN A 60 -15.28 22.05 -16.52
CA GLN A 60 -16.21 20.93 -16.75
C GLN A 60 -15.46 19.64 -17.17
N LEU A 61 -14.47 19.75 -18.04
CA LEU A 61 -13.63 18.62 -18.47
C LEU A 61 -12.82 18.05 -17.29
N LYS A 62 -12.19 18.91 -16.48
CA LYS A 62 -11.48 18.52 -15.25
C LYS A 62 -12.37 17.72 -14.29
N ARG A 63 -13.60 18.20 -14.04
CA ARG A 63 -14.60 17.50 -13.20
C ARG A 63 -14.94 16.11 -13.75
N LYS A 64 -15.16 15.98 -15.06
CA LYS A 64 -15.43 14.69 -15.71
C LYS A 64 -14.28 13.69 -15.54
N LEU A 65 -13.04 14.18 -15.56
CA LEU A 65 -11.83 13.38 -15.41
C LEU A 65 -11.38 13.20 -13.95
N ARG A 66 -12.09 13.81 -12.99
CA ARG A 66 -11.71 13.88 -11.56
C ARG A 66 -10.31 14.48 -11.36
N LEU A 67 -9.96 15.47 -12.17
CA LEU A 67 -8.74 16.25 -12.04
C LEU A 67 -9.04 17.49 -11.20
N ASP A 68 -8.26 17.70 -10.15
CA ASP A 68 -8.33 18.87 -9.26
C ASP A 68 -6.98 19.60 -9.25
N THR A 69 -6.49 19.89 -10.45
CA THR A 69 -5.22 20.59 -10.72
C THR A 69 -5.38 21.52 -11.91
N ASP A 70 -4.55 22.55 -11.98
CA ASP A 70 -4.56 23.48 -13.12
C ASP A 70 -3.95 22.87 -14.38
N PHE A 71 -4.46 23.29 -15.53
CA PHE A 71 -3.88 22.88 -16.81
C PHE A 71 -2.56 23.61 -17.05
N GLN A 72 -2.37 24.80 -16.47
CA GLN A 72 -1.16 25.62 -16.56
C GLN A 72 -0.97 26.48 -15.31
N GLY A 73 0.28 26.83 -15.01
CA GLY A 73 0.59 27.96 -14.12
C GLY A 73 0.51 27.70 -12.62
N ASN A 74 0.40 26.43 -12.19
CA ASN A 74 0.39 26.05 -10.78
C ASN A 74 1.60 25.17 -10.44
N HIS A 75 1.84 24.96 -9.15
CA HIS A 75 2.94 24.16 -8.62
C HIS A 75 2.44 22.94 -7.85
N GLY A 76 3.35 21.99 -7.64
CA GLY A 76 3.09 20.84 -6.80
C GLY A 76 3.84 20.93 -5.47
N TRP A 77 3.45 20.07 -4.56
CA TRP A 77 3.94 20.01 -3.19
C TRP A 77 4.48 18.62 -2.87
N LEU A 78 5.74 18.53 -2.46
CA LEU A 78 6.33 17.28 -2.02
C LEU A 78 5.98 17.07 -0.55
N ARG A 79 5.39 15.94 -0.22
CA ARG A 79 5.02 15.58 1.15
C ARG A 79 5.01 14.08 1.34
N HIS A 80 5.05 13.66 2.60
CA HIS A 80 4.81 12.27 2.95
C HIS A 80 3.40 11.84 2.53
N GLU A 81 3.30 10.60 2.06
CA GLU A 81 2.03 9.92 1.79
C GLU A 81 1.31 9.61 3.10
N GLU A 82 -0.01 9.56 3.04
CA GLU A 82 -0.81 9.10 4.17
C GLU A 82 -0.76 7.56 4.22
N TYR A 83 -0.37 6.99 5.37
CA TYR A 83 -0.19 5.55 5.55
C TYR A 83 -1.43 4.72 5.16
N ARG A 84 -2.64 5.27 5.38
CA ARG A 84 -3.91 4.63 4.98
C ARG A 84 -4.04 4.30 3.49
N PHE A 85 -3.23 4.92 2.64
CA PHE A 85 -3.20 4.60 1.20
C PHE A 85 -2.09 3.61 0.86
N LEU A 86 -1.09 3.47 1.73
CA LEU A 86 0.06 2.57 1.55
C LEU A 86 -0.20 1.17 2.11
N ASP A 87 -0.90 1.06 3.24
CA ASP A 87 -1.11 -0.20 3.98
C ASP A 87 -2.40 -0.95 3.62
N ARG A 88 -3.18 -0.44 2.67
CA ARG A 88 -4.46 -1.03 2.20
C ARG A 88 -4.32 -2.41 1.57
N GLY A 89 -3.11 -2.81 1.18
CA GLY A 89 -2.82 -4.12 0.61
C GLY A 89 -3.32 -4.35 -0.83
N ILE A 90 -3.89 -3.32 -1.46
CA ILE A 90 -4.28 -3.32 -2.86
C ILE A 90 -3.99 -1.98 -3.50
N GLY A 91 -3.86 -1.98 -4.83
CA GLY A 91 -3.82 -0.75 -5.62
C GLY A 91 -2.50 0.00 -5.60
N LEU A 92 -1.50 -0.47 -4.86
CA LEU A 92 -0.14 0.00 -4.94
C LEU A 92 0.65 -0.87 -5.91
N HIS A 93 1.23 -0.25 -6.94
CA HIS A 93 2.08 -0.90 -7.92
C HIS A 93 3.48 -0.32 -7.83
N GLY A 94 4.53 -1.05 -8.20
CA GLY A 94 5.85 -0.44 -8.30
C GLY A 94 6.95 -1.33 -8.84
N VAL A 95 8.15 -0.74 -8.88
CA VAL A 95 9.42 -1.39 -9.21
C VAL A 95 10.43 -0.96 -8.17
N THR A 96 11.16 -1.92 -7.62
CA THR A 96 12.16 -1.67 -6.59
C THR A 96 13.57 -1.77 -7.16
N PHE A 97 14.45 -0.90 -6.69
CA PHE A 97 15.85 -0.85 -7.05
C PHE A 97 16.69 -0.96 -5.79
N GLU A 98 17.64 -1.90 -5.76
CA GLU A 98 18.69 -1.91 -4.74
C GLU A 98 19.66 -0.77 -5.03
N ILE A 99 19.97 0.04 -4.01
CA ILE A 99 20.93 1.14 -4.11
C ILE A 99 21.90 1.08 -2.92
N ASP A 100 23.07 1.71 -3.09
CA ASP A 100 24.04 1.86 -2.00
C ASP A 100 23.57 2.89 -0.95
N ALA A 101 24.27 2.90 0.19
CA ALA A 101 23.95 3.75 1.33
C ALA A 101 24.13 5.24 1.04
N ASP A 102 25.08 5.60 0.16
CA ASP A 102 25.41 6.98 -0.17
C ASP A 102 24.31 7.57 -1.07
N ARG A 103 23.90 6.83 -2.10
CA ARG A 103 22.75 7.14 -2.98
C ARG A 103 21.46 7.22 -2.18
N PHE A 104 21.24 6.30 -1.23
CA PHE A 104 20.08 6.33 -0.35
C PHE A 104 20.04 7.58 0.53
N SER A 105 21.16 7.89 1.20
CA SER A 105 21.30 9.08 2.06
C SER A 105 21.17 10.37 1.27
N LEU A 106 21.75 10.41 0.05
CA LEU A 106 21.62 11.53 -0.88
C LEU A 106 20.16 11.76 -1.28
N LEU A 107 19.41 10.71 -1.59
CA LEU A 107 17.99 10.82 -1.95
C LEU A 107 17.15 11.33 -0.76
N GLN A 108 17.39 10.82 0.45
CA GLN A 108 16.74 11.35 1.66
C GLN A 108 17.04 12.84 1.86
N ALA A 109 18.30 13.25 1.69
CA ALA A 109 18.69 14.65 1.82
C ALA A 109 18.02 15.52 0.73
N LYS A 110 17.97 15.05 -0.52
CA LYS A 110 17.28 15.75 -1.63
C LYS A 110 15.80 15.97 -1.30
N CYS A 111 15.09 14.94 -0.85
CA CYS A 111 13.66 15.06 -0.51
C CYS A 111 13.42 16.05 0.65
N LYS A 112 14.20 15.93 1.74
CA LYS A 112 14.09 16.84 2.89
C LYS A 112 14.41 18.28 2.54
N GLN A 113 15.49 18.50 1.78
CA GLN A 113 15.88 19.83 1.31
C GLN A 113 14.77 20.42 0.45
N GLN A 114 14.18 19.64 -0.45
CA GLN A 114 13.13 20.14 -1.32
C GLN A 114 11.86 20.52 -0.55
N CYS A 115 11.44 19.73 0.44
CA CYS A 115 10.32 20.11 1.31
C CYS A 115 10.61 21.44 2.05
N ALA A 116 11.83 21.62 2.56
CA ALA A 116 12.25 22.85 3.23
C ALA A 116 12.27 24.05 2.25
N ASP A 117 12.81 23.86 1.05
CA ASP A 117 12.88 24.86 -0.01
C ASP A 117 11.49 25.31 -0.47
N GLN A 118 10.56 24.37 -0.63
CA GLN A 118 9.17 24.64 -0.98
C GLN A 118 8.47 25.48 0.10
N GLN A 119 8.65 25.08 1.37
CA GLN A 119 8.10 25.83 2.50
C GLN A 119 8.68 27.25 2.55
N GLN A 120 10.00 27.39 2.42
CA GLN A 120 10.66 28.70 2.46
C GLN A 120 10.25 29.60 1.29
N ALA A 121 10.03 29.04 0.10
CA ALA A 121 9.54 29.81 -1.04
C ALA A 121 8.12 30.36 -0.81
N VAL A 122 7.25 29.60 -0.16
CA VAL A 122 5.92 30.08 0.23
C VAL A 122 6.03 31.15 1.30
N ASP A 123 6.83 30.92 2.35
CA ASP A 123 6.98 31.86 3.46
C ASP A 123 7.54 33.21 3.00
N ASP A 124 8.55 33.20 2.10
CA ASP A 124 9.07 34.40 1.45
C ASP A 124 7.96 35.18 0.73
N ALA A 125 7.14 34.48 -0.07
CA ALA A 125 6.08 35.12 -0.85
C ALA A 125 4.95 35.68 0.04
N VAL A 126 4.64 34.99 1.14
CA VAL A 126 3.66 35.44 2.14
C VAL A 126 4.14 36.70 2.85
N ALA A 127 5.41 36.72 3.29
CA ALA A 127 6.00 37.86 3.98
C ALA A 127 6.14 39.09 3.07
N GLU A 128 6.56 38.90 1.81
CA GLU A 128 6.77 40.00 0.87
C GLU A 128 5.45 40.70 0.47
N HIS A 129 4.34 39.96 0.45
CA HIS A 129 3.08 40.46 -0.11
C HIS A 129 1.90 40.47 0.88
N ASN A 130 2.14 40.16 2.15
CA ASN A 130 1.11 40.09 3.19
C ASN A 130 -0.10 39.24 2.74
N LEU A 131 0.17 38.07 2.15
CA LEU A 131 -0.87 37.17 1.67
C LEU A 131 -1.72 36.70 2.85
N LYS A 132 -3.03 36.59 2.65
CA LYS A 132 -3.95 36.14 3.69
C LYS A 132 -4.10 34.62 3.62
N PRO A 133 -4.12 33.92 4.76
CA PRO A 133 -4.39 32.50 4.77
C PRO A 133 -5.86 32.25 4.39
N LYS A 134 -6.10 31.07 3.82
CA LYS A 134 -7.45 30.56 3.55
C LYS A 134 -8.17 30.36 4.89
N THR A 135 -9.39 30.88 5.00
CA THR A 135 -10.24 30.72 6.18
C THR A 135 -11.04 29.41 6.17
N GLU A 136 -11.18 28.81 5.00
CA GLU A 136 -11.87 27.54 4.77
C GLU A 136 -10.94 26.34 4.95
N LYS A 137 -11.44 25.14 4.61
CA LYS A 137 -10.67 23.89 4.67
C LYS A 137 -9.39 23.99 3.82
N ILE A 138 -8.26 23.78 4.49
CA ILE A 138 -6.92 23.66 3.90
C ILE A 138 -6.74 22.23 3.38
N ARG A 139 -6.23 22.06 2.15
CA ARG A 139 -5.90 20.74 1.58
C ARG A 139 -4.42 20.42 1.75
N ILE A 140 -3.53 21.36 1.44
CA ILE A 140 -2.08 21.16 1.51
C ILE A 140 -1.42 22.17 2.44
N TYR A 141 -1.57 23.48 2.19
CA TYR A 141 -1.00 24.54 3.03
C TYR A 141 -1.90 25.79 3.05
N PRO A 142 -1.79 26.68 4.07
CA PRO A 142 -2.76 27.75 4.30
C PRO A 142 -2.95 28.75 3.13
N PHE A 143 -1.97 28.89 2.25
CA PHE A 143 -1.98 29.85 1.13
C PHE A 143 -2.17 29.18 -0.23
N GLU A 144 -2.69 27.94 -0.28
CA GLU A 144 -2.89 27.15 -1.50
C GLU A 144 -3.74 27.83 -2.59
N HIS A 145 -4.62 28.77 -2.21
CA HIS A 145 -5.44 29.56 -3.14
C HIS A 145 -4.66 30.66 -3.86
N HIS A 146 -3.47 31.02 -3.36
CA HIS A 146 -2.52 31.94 -4.02
C HIS A 146 -1.42 31.17 -4.77
N SER A 147 -1.57 29.86 -4.96
CA SER A 147 -0.51 28.97 -5.45
C SER A 147 0.08 29.37 -6.81
N ALA A 148 -0.76 29.80 -7.75
CA ALA A 148 -0.32 30.28 -9.06
C ALA A 148 0.51 31.58 -8.96
N ASP A 149 0.06 32.53 -8.13
CA ASP A 149 0.78 33.79 -7.91
C ASP A 149 2.13 33.58 -7.21
N ILE A 150 2.15 32.70 -6.20
CA ILE A 150 3.37 32.33 -5.47
C ILE A 150 4.38 31.71 -6.45
N LEU A 151 3.96 30.76 -7.29
CA LEU A 151 4.84 30.16 -8.29
C LEU A 151 5.39 31.20 -9.27
N LYS A 152 4.53 32.08 -9.81
CA LYS A 152 4.94 33.12 -10.77
C LYS A 152 6.03 34.02 -10.18
N ARG A 153 5.90 34.37 -8.90
CA ARG A 153 6.88 35.20 -8.17
C ARG A 153 8.18 34.46 -7.93
N GLU A 154 8.12 33.22 -7.47
CA GLU A 154 9.31 32.39 -7.27
C GLU A 154 10.09 32.18 -8.57
N LEU A 155 9.40 31.92 -9.69
CA LEU A 155 10.04 31.82 -11.00
C LEU A 155 10.75 33.12 -11.40
N LYS A 156 10.10 34.27 -11.21
CA LYS A 156 10.70 35.59 -11.47
C LYS A 156 11.94 35.83 -10.59
N LYS A 157 11.83 35.61 -9.29
CA LYS A 157 12.92 35.77 -8.31
C LYS A 157 14.10 34.84 -8.61
N SER A 158 13.81 33.59 -8.95
CA SER A 158 14.83 32.60 -9.30
C SER A 158 15.62 33.01 -10.56
N ALA A 159 14.93 33.59 -11.55
CA ALA A 159 15.57 34.13 -12.76
C ALA A 159 16.42 35.37 -12.47
N GLU A 160 15.92 36.31 -11.66
CA GLU A 160 16.67 37.51 -11.24
C GLU A 160 17.92 37.17 -10.43
N GLN A 161 17.87 36.11 -9.63
CA GLN A 161 18.96 35.64 -8.77
C GLN A 161 19.85 34.58 -9.44
N ASN A 162 19.58 34.22 -10.70
CA ASN A 162 20.27 33.15 -11.44
C ASN A 162 20.42 31.84 -10.65
N ARG A 163 19.33 31.40 -10.00
CA ARG A 163 19.27 30.15 -9.22
C ARG A 163 18.11 29.27 -9.71
N PRO A 164 18.14 27.95 -9.45
CA PRO A 164 16.96 27.12 -9.70
C PRO A 164 15.77 27.57 -8.84
N ALA A 165 14.57 27.41 -9.39
CA ALA A 165 13.33 27.65 -8.66
C ALA A 165 13.13 26.56 -7.59
N ARG A 166 12.69 26.97 -6.40
CA ARG A 166 12.38 26.06 -5.28
C ARG A 166 11.00 25.41 -5.43
N LEU A 167 10.10 26.05 -6.18
CA LEU A 167 8.77 25.54 -6.49
C LEU A 167 8.75 24.91 -7.88
N PHE A 168 8.28 23.66 -7.94
CA PHE A 168 8.20 22.89 -9.17
C PHE A 168 6.79 22.95 -9.74
N ARG A 169 6.69 23.13 -11.06
CA ARG A 169 5.40 23.17 -11.75
C ARG A 169 4.62 21.86 -11.54
N PHE A 170 3.31 21.99 -11.46
CA PHE A 170 2.38 20.88 -11.58
C PHE A 170 1.28 21.32 -12.54
N ASP A 171 1.36 20.84 -13.78
CA ASP A 171 0.46 21.21 -14.85
C ASP A 171 0.24 20.04 -15.82
N LEU A 172 -0.96 19.99 -16.40
CA LEU A 172 -1.35 19.00 -17.41
C LEU A 172 -1.41 19.68 -18.79
N ASN A 173 -0.25 19.79 -19.43
CA ASN A 173 -0.10 20.34 -20.78
C ASN A 173 -0.49 19.29 -21.82
N VAL A 174 -1.63 19.51 -22.50
CA VAL A 174 -2.06 18.71 -23.66
C VAL A 174 -1.55 19.38 -24.93
N THR A 175 -0.71 18.69 -25.68
CA THR A 175 -0.19 19.11 -26.99
C THR A 175 -0.77 18.22 -28.08
N LEU A 176 -1.02 18.76 -29.27
CA LEU A 176 -1.45 17.97 -30.44
C LEU A 176 -0.23 17.67 -31.30
N GLY A 177 0.23 16.42 -31.28
CA GLY A 177 1.30 15.93 -32.15
C GLY A 177 0.74 15.19 -33.37
N LEU A 178 1.63 14.79 -34.28
CA LEU A 178 1.29 13.99 -35.46
C LEU A 178 0.64 12.64 -35.13
N GLY A 179 0.87 12.11 -33.92
CA GLY A 179 0.26 10.88 -33.38
C GLY A 179 -1.00 11.10 -32.53
N GLY A 180 -1.54 12.33 -32.49
CA GLY A 180 -2.68 12.69 -31.65
C GLY A 180 -2.30 13.49 -30.39
N PRO A 181 -3.23 13.62 -29.42
CA PRO A 181 -2.99 14.37 -28.19
C PRO A 181 -1.93 13.68 -27.32
N SER A 182 -0.96 14.46 -26.85
CA SER A 182 0.15 14.04 -25.99
C SER A 182 0.21 14.92 -24.74
N VAL A 183 0.56 14.30 -23.61
CA VAL A 183 0.83 15.00 -22.34
C VAL A 183 2.29 14.91 -21.93
N ALA A 184 3.20 14.61 -22.87
CA ALA A 184 4.62 14.41 -22.59
C ALA A 184 5.31 15.66 -22.01
N THR A 185 4.78 16.86 -22.28
CA THR A 185 5.30 18.14 -21.76
C THR A 185 4.61 18.60 -20.47
N SER A 186 3.83 17.72 -19.83
CA SER A 186 3.19 18.00 -18.53
C SER A 186 4.19 17.87 -17.38
N HIS A 187 3.93 18.55 -16.27
CA HIS A 187 4.66 18.36 -15.03
C HIS A 187 3.71 17.74 -14.00
N THR A 188 3.94 16.48 -13.64
CA THR A 188 3.04 15.70 -12.78
C THR A 188 3.80 15.03 -11.65
N CYS A 189 3.08 14.25 -10.82
CA CYS A 189 3.70 13.41 -9.81
C CYS A 189 4.78 12.50 -10.40
N LYS A 190 4.51 11.82 -11.53
CA LYS A 190 5.49 10.93 -12.17
C LYS A 190 6.75 11.67 -12.58
N SER A 191 6.63 12.71 -13.40
CA SER A 191 7.80 13.42 -13.92
C SER A 191 8.66 14.00 -12.80
N HIS A 192 8.02 14.43 -11.71
CA HIS A 192 8.72 14.93 -10.55
C HIS A 192 9.47 13.83 -9.76
N ILE A 193 8.82 12.69 -9.48
CA ILE A 193 9.50 11.55 -8.85
C ILE A 193 10.68 11.07 -9.71
N ILE A 194 10.51 11.01 -11.04
CA ILE A 194 11.62 10.70 -11.96
C ILE A 194 12.76 11.72 -11.84
N SER A 195 12.44 13.02 -11.73
CA SER A 195 13.44 14.06 -11.51
C SER A 195 14.21 13.89 -10.19
N LEU A 196 13.59 13.38 -9.13
CA LEU A 196 14.27 13.07 -7.87
C LEU A 196 15.20 11.86 -8.00
N LEU A 197 14.78 10.86 -8.77
CA LEU A 197 15.53 9.65 -9.05
C LEU A 197 16.71 9.88 -10.01
N ASN A 198 16.68 10.95 -10.80
CA ASN A 198 17.81 11.32 -11.66
C ASN A 198 19.08 11.59 -10.84
N GLY A 199 20.16 10.93 -11.23
CA GLY A 199 21.43 10.93 -10.50
C GLY A 199 21.44 10.06 -9.23
N ILE A 200 20.35 9.32 -8.96
CA ILE A 200 20.31 8.23 -7.98
C ILE A 200 20.28 6.88 -8.70
N LEU A 201 19.41 6.77 -9.69
CA LEU A 201 19.31 5.61 -10.57
C LEU A 201 20.01 5.88 -11.91
N ASP A 202 20.53 4.81 -12.51
CA ASP A 202 21.12 4.86 -13.85
C ASP A 202 20.06 5.13 -14.93
N GLU A 203 20.48 5.67 -16.07
CA GLU A 203 19.60 6.06 -17.19
C GLU A 203 18.71 4.92 -17.68
N LYS A 204 19.24 3.67 -17.70
CA LYS A 204 18.47 2.48 -18.07
C LYS A 204 17.28 2.24 -17.14
N HIS A 205 17.46 2.45 -15.83
CA HIS A 205 16.39 2.28 -14.84
C HIS A 205 15.35 3.40 -14.98
N ILE A 206 15.78 4.63 -15.24
CA ILE A 206 14.87 5.75 -15.51
C ILE A 206 14.05 5.51 -16.79
N ALA A 207 14.69 5.08 -17.88
CA ALA A 207 14.03 4.80 -19.15
C ALA A 207 12.96 3.70 -19.04
N ARG A 208 13.17 2.69 -18.18
CA ARG A 208 12.16 1.67 -17.87
C ARG A 208 10.88 2.30 -17.28
N LEU A 209 11.03 3.28 -16.40
CA LEU A 209 9.89 3.94 -15.75
C LEU A 209 9.14 4.89 -16.69
N THR A 210 9.76 5.38 -17.77
CA THR A 210 9.13 6.28 -18.76
C THR A 210 8.62 5.57 -20.02
N GLU A 211 8.77 4.23 -20.10
CA GLU A 211 8.56 3.43 -21.32
C GLU A 211 9.36 3.97 -22.52
N ASN A 212 10.65 4.25 -22.30
CA ASN A 212 11.53 4.93 -23.28
C ASN A 212 10.93 6.27 -23.73
N ASP A 213 10.56 7.10 -22.76
CA ASP A 213 10.04 8.46 -22.92
C ASP A 213 8.70 8.60 -23.66
N LYS A 214 7.96 7.49 -23.86
CA LYS A 214 6.61 7.53 -24.44
C LYS A 214 5.59 8.15 -23.49
N HIS A 215 5.71 7.86 -22.19
CA HIS A 215 4.73 8.28 -21.20
C HIS A 215 5.38 8.83 -19.93
N PRO A 216 6.19 9.91 -20.02
CA PRO A 216 6.98 10.40 -18.90
C PRO A 216 6.15 10.99 -17.75
N THR A 217 4.87 11.28 -18.00
CA THR A 217 4.03 12.08 -17.09
C THR A 217 2.81 11.35 -16.53
N ILE A 218 2.49 10.14 -17.01
CA ILE A 218 1.34 9.36 -16.51
C ILE A 218 1.84 8.10 -15.79
N PRO A 219 1.66 7.98 -14.45
CA PRO A 219 2.08 6.81 -13.67
C PRO A 219 1.49 5.48 -14.15
N LYS A 220 0.22 5.49 -14.62
CA LYS A 220 -0.42 4.28 -15.16
C LYS A 220 0.33 3.64 -16.34
N HIS A 221 1.13 4.43 -17.07
CA HIS A 221 1.91 3.98 -18.23
C HIS A 221 3.40 3.91 -17.88
N SER A 222 3.72 3.46 -16.67
CA SER A 222 5.08 3.21 -16.20
C SER A 222 5.46 1.74 -16.40
N GLY A 223 5.46 1.24 -17.64
CA GLY A 223 5.95 -0.11 -17.95
C GLY A 223 5.35 -1.23 -17.09
N GLN A 224 6.08 -2.34 -16.97
CA GLN A 224 5.69 -3.43 -16.06
C GLN A 224 6.06 -3.07 -14.61
N MET A 225 5.03 -3.02 -13.76
CA MET A 225 5.12 -2.84 -12.31
C MET A 225 4.43 -4.02 -11.61
N GLU A 226 4.99 -4.48 -10.49
CA GLU A 226 4.31 -5.48 -9.66
C GLU A 226 3.29 -4.83 -8.73
N LEU A 227 2.30 -5.62 -8.30
CA LEU A 227 1.49 -5.27 -7.14
C LEU A 227 2.34 -5.40 -5.87
N ILE A 228 2.38 -4.31 -5.09
CA ILE A 228 3.08 -4.20 -3.82
C ILE A 228 2.07 -4.30 -2.68
N SER A 229 2.47 -4.98 -1.60
CA SER A 229 1.69 -5.09 -0.37
C SER A 229 2.53 -4.62 0.81
N LEU A 230 2.07 -3.58 1.50
CA LEU A 230 2.68 -3.06 2.72
C LEU A 230 1.69 -3.19 3.88
N HIS A 231 2.19 -3.19 5.11
CA HIS A 231 1.38 -3.09 6.32
C HIS A 231 2.06 -2.17 7.32
N SER A 232 1.24 -1.47 8.09
CA SER A 232 1.68 -0.55 9.13
C SER A 232 1.45 -1.13 10.53
N GLU A 233 2.28 -0.70 11.48
CA GLU A 233 2.17 -1.03 12.89
C GLU A 233 2.26 0.25 13.73
N GLY A 234 1.37 0.37 14.72
CA GLY A 234 1.31 1.52 15.61
C GLY A 234 -0.10 1.72 16.15
N PRO A 235 -0.37 2.87 16.80
CA PRO A 235 -1.70 3.22 17.25
C PRO A 235 -2.58 3.67 16.07
N LEU A 236 -3.88 3.41 16.22
CA LEU A 236 -4.90 3.75 15.23
C LEU A 236 -5.52 5.11 15.53
N CYS A 237 -5.89 5.80 14.46
CA CYS A 237 -6.70 7.02 14.45
C CYS A 237 -7.97 6.79 13.63
N THR A 238 -9.06 7.48 13.96
CA THR A 238 -10.32 7.38 13.21
C THR A 238 -10.47 8.54 12.23
N HIS A 239 -10.64 8.26 10.95
CA HIS A 239 -11.02 9.23 9.92
C HIS A 239 -12.51 9.15 9.63
N THR A 240 -13.20 10.29 9.61
CA THR A 240 -14.58 10.37 9.12
C THR A 240 -14.58 10.90 7.69
N LYS A 241 -14.95 10.05 6.74
CA LYS A 241 -15.15 10.42 5.33
C LYS A 241 -16.29 11.42 5.18
N LYS A 242 -16.36 12.10 4.03
CA LYS A 242 -17.43 13.07 3.72
C LYS A 242 -18.85 12.47 3.76
N ASN A 243 -18.98 11.18 3.49
CA ASN A 243 -20.26 10.44 3.55
C ASN A 243 -20.62 9.99 4.99
N GLY A 244 -19.85 10.37 6.01
CA GLY A 244 -20.05 9.97 7.40
C GLY A 244 -19.45 8.61 7.77
N GLU A 245 -18.92 7.87 6.80
CA GLU A 245 -18.25 6.59 7.05
C GLU A 245 -16.97 6.81 7.86
N LYS A 246 -16.85 6.10 8.97
CA LYS A 246 -15.66 6.13 9.83
C LYS A 246 -14.74 4.97 9.49
N ILE A 247 -13.44 5.22 9.49
CA ILE A 247 -12.39 4.24 9.19
C ILE A 247 -11.25 4.43 10.16
N ASP A 248 -10.82 3.34 10.78
CA ASP A 248 -9.61 3.33 11.59
C ASP A 248 -8.37 3.09 10.71
N PHE A 249 -7.36 3.94 10.87
CA PHE A 249 -6.14 3.94 10.08
C PHE A 249 -4.95 4.41 10.90
N HIS A 250 -3.74 4.07 10.50
CA HIS A 250 -2.53 4.56 11.15
C HIS A 250 -2.19 5.97 10.64
N ASP A 251 -1.94 6.90 11.57
CA ASP A 251 -1.57 8.28 11.26
C ASP A 251 -0.32 8.76 12.02
N ASN A 252 0.71 9.15 11.28
CA ASN A 252 2.04 9.49 11.83
C ASN A 252 2.12 10.91 12.40
N TYR A 253 1.00 11.63 12.52
CA TYR A 253 0.97 12.96 13.13
C TYR A 253 1.04 12.93 14.66
N LYS A 254 0.59 11.86 15.32
CA LYS A 254 0.51 11.80 16.79
C LYS A 254 1.56 10.92 17.42
N ASP A 255 1.73 9.72 16.88
CA ASP A 255 2.52 8.65 17.45
C ASP A 255 3.34 7.96 16.37
N PRO A 256 4.51 7.40 16.70
CA PRO A 256 5.38 6.77 15.72
C PRO A 256 4.70 5.52 15.13
N ILE A 257 4.55 5.51 13.81
CA ILE A 257 4.10 4.35 13.03
C ILE A 257 5.25 3.82 12.21
N ARG A 258 5.31 2.50 12.11
CA ARG A 258 6.27 1.78 11.27
C ARG A 258 5.53 1.15 10.09
N LEU A 259 6.15 1.16 8.93
CA LEU A 259 5.60 0.58 7.71
C LEU A 259 6.56 -0.47 7.17
N PHE A 260 6.03 -1.64 6.86
CA PHE A 260 6.81 -2.77 6.42
C PHE A 260 6.27 -3.32 5.12
N TRP A 261 7.15 -3.93 4.34
CA TRP A 261 6.72 -4.79 3.25
C TRP A 261 6.05 -6.03 3.82
N THR A 262 4.82 -6.32 3.38
CA THR A 262 4.13 -7.57 3.73
C THR A 262 4.72 -8.75 2.95
N MET A 263 5.20 -8.49 1.75
CA MET A 263 5.91 -9.44 0.90
C MET A 263 7.16 -8.74 0.38
N PRO A 264 8.34 -9.37 0.37
CA PRO A 264 9.52 -8.81 -0.29
C PRO A 264 9.24 -8.51 -1.78
N PRO A 265 9.86 -7.46 -2.35
CA PRO A 265 9.67 -7.10 -3.75
C PRO A 265 10.11 -8.24 -4.68
N GLN A 266 9.31 -8.55 -5.70
CA GLN A 266 9.61 -9.58 -6.70
C GLN A 266 10.12 -8.96 -8.00
N GLU A 267 9.75 -7.72 -8.31
CA GLU A 267 10.30 -6.91 -9.39
C GLU A 267 11.42 -6.02 -8.81
N LEU A 268 12.55 -6.68 -8.49
CA LEU A 268 13.72 -6.04 -7.92
C LEU A 268 14.88 -6.03 -8.91
N GLU A 269 15.33 -4.83 -9.27
CA GLU A 269 16.59 -4.62 -9.97
C GLU A 269 17.71 -4.57 -8.91
N THR A 270 18.40 -5.70 -8.75
CA THR A 270 19.52 -5.87 -7.80
C THR A 270 20.86 -5.67 -8.47
N GLU A 271 21.80 -5.04 -7.77
CA GLU A 271 23.23 -5.15 -8.10
C GLU A 271 23.84 -6.46 -7.58
N SER A 272 23.23 -7.08 -6.56
CA SER A 272 23.72 -8.32 -5.94
C SER A 272 22.84 -9.54 -6.26
N GLU A 273 23.44 -10.60 -6.81
CA GLU A 273 22.77 -11.90 -6.98
C GLU A 273 22.32 -12.51 -5.64
N GLU A 274 23.02 -12.20 -4.55
CA GLU A 274 22.69 -12.68 -3.22
C GLU A 274 21.37 -12.08 -2.73
N THR A 275 21.19 -10.76 -2.88
CA THR A 275 19.93 -10.08 -2.54
C THR A 275 18.77 -10.67 -3.32
N ARG A 276 18.99 -10.94 -4.62
CA ARG A 276 17.97 -11.54 -5.49
C ARG A 276 17.54 -12.93 -4.99
N ALA A 277 18.47 -13.74 -4.51
CA ALA A 277 18.19 -15.08 -4.01
C ALA A 277 17.29 -15.08 -2.76
N PHE A 278 17.35 -14.04 -1.91
CA PHE A 278 16.51 -13.94 -0.71
C PHE A 278 15.04 -13.64 -1.03
N PHE A 279 14.77 -12.90 -2.11
CA PHE A 279 13.43 -12.40 -2.38
C PHE A 279 12.71 -13.17 -3.49
N THR A 280 13.45 -13.82 -4.39
CA THR A 280 12.86 -14.50 -5.56
C THR A 280 11.99 -15.67 -5.12
N ILE A 281 10.70 -15.59 -5.41
CA ILE A 281 9.77 -16.70 -5.27
C ILE A 281 9.86 -17.59 -6.51
N ASP A 282 9.93 -18.90 -6.29
CA ASP A 282 9.91 -19.89 -7.37
C ASP A 282 8.65 -19.72 -8.24
N ALA A 283 8.86 -19.64 -9.56
CA ALA A 283 7.81 -19.45 -10.56
C ALA A 283 6.66 -20.46 -10.43
N LYS A 284 6.89 -21.65 -9.86
CA LYS A 284 5.83 -22.66 -9.60
C LYS A 284 4.72 -22.15 -8.66
N TYR A 285 5.01 -21.17 -7.80
CA TYR A 285 4.00 -20.53 -6.96
C TYR A 285 3.27 -19.37 -7.66
N GLY A 286 3.86 -18.83 -8.73
CA GLY A 286 3.37 -17.68 -9.47
C GLY A 286 2.93 -16.55 -8.54
N ASN A 287 1.76 -15.97 -8.80
CA ASN A 287 1.18 -14.88 -8.02
C ASN A 287 0.37 -15.34 -6.80
N LYS A 288 0.41 -16.63 -6.42
CA LYS A 288 -0.41 -17.19 -5.34
C LYS A 288 -0.15 -16.51 -3.97
N PRO A 289 1.10 -16.27 -3.54
CA PRO A 289 1.36 -15.56 -2.28
C PRO A 289 0.76 -14.15 -2.26
N LYS A 290 0.97 -13.38 -3.34
CA LYS A 290 0.42 -12.02 -3.47
C LYS A 290 -1.11 -12.01 -3.45
N ASN A 291 -1.77 -12.97 -4.10
CA ASN A 291 -3.22 -13.09 -4.04
C ASN A 291 -3.72 -13.36 -2.62
N ILE A 292 -3.11 -14.30 -1.89
CA ILE A 292 -3.48 -14.62 -0.51
C ILE A 292 -3.27 -13.42 0.43
N VAL A 293 -2.10 -12.78 0.35
CA VAL A 293 -1.80 -11.58 1.14
C VAL A 293 -2.80 -10.46 0.83
N GLY A 294 -3.09 -10.21 -0.45
CA GLY A 294 -4.08 -9.22 -0.86
C GLY A 294 -5.49 -9.54 -0.32
N LYS A 295 -5.89 -10.81 -0.24
CA LYS A 295 -7.16 -11.22 0.38
C LYS A 295 -7.17 -10.93 1.88
N LEU A 296 -6.11 -11.31 2.59
CA LEU A 296 -5.99 -11.07 4.04
C LEU A 296 -6.03 -9.57 4.36
N GLN A 297 -5.29 -8.73 3.65
CA GLN A 297 -5.28 -7.29 3.89
C GLN A 297 -6.62 -6.62 3.53
N LYS A 298 -7.31 -7.09 2.47
CA LYS A 298 -8.69 -6.67 2.19
C LYS A 298 -9.66 -7.07 3.31
N LEU A 299 -9.49 -8.24 3.92
CA LEU A 299 -10.31 -8.66 5.07
C LEU A 299 -10.04 -7.76 6.27
N GLU A 300 -8.78 -7.50 6.61
CA GLU A 300 -8.46 -6.54 7.68
C GLU A 300 -9.13 -5.20 7.42
N TRP A 301 -8.97 -4.63 6.22
CA TRP A 301 -9.60 -3.37 5.86
C TRP A 301 -11.13 -3.40 6.00
N PHE A 302 -11.75 -4.51 5.61
CA PHE A 302 -13.18 -4.72 5.75
C PHE A 302 -13.61 -4.72 7.22
N PHE A 303 -12.92 -5.44 8.10
CA PHE A 303 -13.24 -5.51 9.53
C PHE A 303 -12.94 -4.21 10.29
N ARG A 304 -11.99 -3.41 9.82
CA ARG A 304 -11.72 -2.05 10.33
C ARG A 304 -12.80 -1.03 9.92
N ASN A 305 -13.76 -1.41 9.09
CA ASN A 305 -14.86 -0.54 8.72
C ASN A 305 -15.97 -0.55 9.78
N HIS A 306 -16.37 0.63 10.25
CA HIS A 306 -17.39 0.75 11.29
C HIS A 306 -18.76 0.11 10.94
N ALA A 307 -19.09 -0.08 9.67
CA ALA A 307 -20.32 -0.78 9.28
C ALA A 307 -20.34 -2.26 9.71
N VAL A 308 -19.17 -2.86 9.96
CA VAL A 308 -19.05 -4.24 10.48
C VAL A 308 -19.18 -4.27 12.00
N TYR A 309 -18.87 -3.16 12.68
CA TYR A 309 -19.00 -3.07 14.15
C TYR A 309 -20.45 -3.22 14.59
N ASP A 310 -21.41 -2.72 13.80
CA ASP A 310 -22.84 -2.84 14.13
C ASP A 310 -23.31 -4.30 14.19
N ASP A 311 -22.78 -5.16 13.31
CA ASP A 311 -23.08 -6.60 13.29
C ASP A 311 -22.51 -7.32 14.53
N LEU A 312 -21.33 -6.89 15.00
CA LEU A 312 -20.59 -7.56 16.07
C LEU A 312 -20.59 -6.82 17.41
N LYS A 313 -21.40 -5.77 17.56
CA LYS A 313 -21.45 -4.91 18.78
C LYS A 313 -21.74 -5.67 20.07
N GLN A 314 -22.39 -6.83 19.97
CA GLN A 314 -22.73 -7.68 21.12
C GLN A 314 -21.56 -8.53 21.62
N TYR A 315 -20.44 -8.54 20.89
CA TYR A 315 -19.25 -9.34 21.17
C TYR A 315 -18.03 -8.41 21.38
N PRO A 316 -17.82 -7.90 22.60
CA PRO A 316 -16.69 -7.00 22.89
C PRO A 316 -15.34 -7.65 22.52
N GLY A 317 -14.50 -6.91 21.79
CA GLY A 317 -13.19 -7.38 21.34
C GLY A 317 -13.20 -8.33 20.14
N ALA A 318 -14.37 -8.65 19.56
CA ALA A 318 -14.45 -9.56 18.42
C ALA A 318 -13.70 -9.05 17.19
N ILE A 319 -13.88 -7.77 16.84
CA ILE A 319 -13.18 -7.15 15.72
C ILE A 319 -11.67 -7.19 15.93
N ASP A 320 -11.19 -6.82 17.12
CA ASP A 320 -9.76 -6.78 17.42
C ASP A 320 -9.12 -8.16 17.31
N GLN A 321 -9.82 -9.21 17.79
CA GLN A 321 -9.34 -10.58 17.69
C GLN A 321 -9.36 -11.10 16.23
N ILE A 322 -10.42 -10.84 15.46
CA ILE A 322 -10.48 -11.19 14.03
C ILE A 322 -9.34 -10.51 13.28
N VAL A 323 -9.17 -9.20 13.49
CA VAL A 323 -8.10 -8.41 12.88
C VAL A 323 -6.74 -8.98 13.27
N PHE A 324 -6.51 -9.26 14.56
CA PHE A 324 -5.25 -9.85 15.03
C PHE A 324 -4.92 -11.17 14.32
N GLN A 325 -5.88 -12.10 14.20
CA GLN A 325 -5.67 -13.36 13.49
C GLN A 325 -5.34 -13.15 12.00
N ILE A 326 -6.06 -12.25 11.33
CA ILE A 326 -5.76 -11.86 9.94
C ILE A 326 -4.33 -11.32 9.83
N GLN A 327 -3.93 -10.45 10.75
CA GLN A 327 -2.59 -9.85 10.80
C GLN A 327 -1.50 -10.90 10.99
N MET A 328 -1.68 -11.85 11.90
CA MET A 328 -0.73 -12.94 12.12
C MET A 328 -0.42 -13.70 10.82
N HIS A 329 -1.46 -13.98 10.03
CA HIS A 329 -1.29 -14.71 8.77
C HIS A 329 -0.55 -13.93 7.69
N TYR A 330 -0.86 -12.66 7.45
CA TYR A 330 -0.15 -11.92 6.40
C TYR A 330 1.24 -11.44 6.86
N LYS A 331 1.42 -11.10 8.15
CA LYS A 331 2.72 -10.66 8.69
C LYS A 331 3.74 -11.80 8.67
N ALA A 332 3.31 -13.06 8.72
CA ALA A 332 4.24 -14.18 8.57
C ALA A 332 5.02 -14.17 7.24
N PHE A 333 4.48 -13.53 6.19
CA PHE A 333 5.13 -13.40 4.89
C PHE A 333 6.20 -12.30 4.83
N SER A 334 6.19 -11.34 5.74
CA SER A 334 7.17 -10.25 5.77
C SER A 334 8.49 -10.66 6.40
N GLU A 335 8.49 -11.76 7.15
CA GLU A 335 9.63 -12.24 7.92
C GLU A 335 10.66 -12.95 7.04
N ILE A 336 11.81 -12.33 6.84
CA ILE A 336 12.94 -12.87 6.09
C ILE A 336 13.95 -13.48 7.07
N PRO A 337 14.39 -14.74 6.90
CA PRO A 337 15.41 -15.34 7.74
C PRO A 337 16.74 -14.60 7.63
N ALA A 338 17.47 -14.54 8.73
CA ALA A 338 18.84 -14.04 8.76
C ALA A 338 19.75 -14.82 7.81
N LYS A 339 20.74 -14.14 7.22
CA LYS A 339 21.82 -14.81 6.49
C LYS A 339 22.60 -15.70 7.44
N ILE A 340 22.58 -17.00 7.17
CA ILE A 340 23.49 -17.93 7.83
C ILE A 340 24.85 -17.72 7.19
N GLU A 341 25.75 -17.00 7.86
CA GLU A 341 27.16 -17.03 7.51
C GLU A 341 27.63 -18.46 7.74
N ASN A 342 27.81 -19.21 6.64
CA ASN A 342 28.60 -20.43 6.72
C ASN A 342 30.01 -19.97 7.11
N GLU A 343 30.34 -20.03 8.39
CA GLU A 343 31.72 -20.13 8.81
C GLU A 343 32.28 -21.32 8.03
N ARG A 344 32.97 -21.05 6.92
CA ARG A 344 33.96 -21.98 6.39
C ARG A 344 34.97 -22.10 7.50
N SER A 345 34.74 -23.07 8.39
CA SER A 345 35.76 -23.54 9.30
C SER A 345 37.00 -23.76 8.44
N LYS A 346 38.08 -23.07 8.78
CA LYS A 346 39.38 -23.14 8.11
C LYS A 346 40.05 -24.51 8.26
N ASP A 347 39.28 -25.56 8.56
CA ASP A 347 39.72 -26.94 8.57
C ASP A 347 39.38 -27.57 7.23
N GLU A 348 40.17 -27.21 6.22
CA GLU A 348 40.36 -28.03 5.03
C GLU A 348 40.86 -29.41 5.49
N ASN A 349 39.99 -30.43 5.50
CA ASN A 349 40.30 -31.84 5.16
C ASN A 349 39.28 -32.85 5.71
N THR A 350 37.98 -32.72 5.42
CA THR A 350 37.11 -33.89 5.56
C THR A 350 35.89 -33.85 4.64
N TRP A 351 35.84 -34.79 3.69
CA TRP A 351 34.66 -35.08 2.85
C TRP A 351 33.37 -35.28 3.67
N GLY A 352 33.50 -35.76 4.92
CA GLY A 352 32.38 -35.92 5.86
C GLY A 352 31.75 -34.61 6.33
N ASN A 353 32.48 -33.49 6.32
CA ASN A 353 31.93 -32.18 6.71
C ASN A 353 31.13 -31.53 5.56
N TRP A 354 31.48 -31.81 4.29
CA TRP A 354 30.69 -31.39 3.13
C TRP A 354 29.34 -32.13 3.05
N LEU A 355 29.31 -33.45 3.32
CA LEU A 355 28.04 -34.18 3.40
C LEU A 355 27.20 -33.73 4.60
N LYS A 356 27.82 -33.44 5.75
CA LYS A 356 27.11 -32.90 6.92
C LYS A 356 26.57 -31.50 6.66
N SER A 357 27.29 -30.62 5.95
CA SER A 357 26.78 -29.28 5.63
C SER A 357 25.60 -29.33 4.66
N LEU A 358 25.57 -30.26 3.70
CA LEU A 358 24.44 -30.46 2.79
C LEU A 358 23.19 -31.05 3.46
N VAL A 359 23.35 -31.86 4.50
CA VAL A 359 22.24 -32.57 5.17
C VAL A 359 21.72 -31.82 6.41
N LEU A 360 22.59 -31.13 7.16
CA LEU A 360 22.21 -30.42 8.39
C LEU A 360 21.85 -28.94 8.15
N PHE A 361 22.34 -28.34 7.07
CA PHE A 361 22.06 -26.95 6.72
C PHE A 361 21.64 -26.86 5.26
N PRO A 362 20.36 -27.09 4.95
CA PRO A 362 19.84 -26.84 3.61
C PRO A 362 20.24 -25.41 3.19
N PRO A 363 20.61 -25.17 1.92
CA PRO A 363 20.87 -23.82 1.45
C PRO A 363 19.72 -22.90 1.87
N ALA A 364 20.00 -21.67 2.29
CA ALA A 364 19.02 -20.72 2.85
C ALA A 364 17.71 -20.60 2.03
N GLN A 365 17.82 -20.84 0.72
CA GLN A 365 16.73 -20.92 -0.24
C GLN A 365 15.71 -22.05 0.06
N ASN A 366 16.15 -23.21 0.55
CA ASN A 366 15.26 -24.32 0.97
C ASN A 366 14.44 -23.94 2.22
N ASN A 367 15.02 -23.16 3.14
CA ASN A 367 14.33 -22.70 4.35
C ASN A 367 13.29 -21.61 4.03
N LEU A 368 13.63 -20.70 3.11
CA LEU A 368 12.70 -19.70 2.56
C LEU A 368 11.51 -20.36 1.85
N GLU A 369 11.78 -21.36 1.00
CA GLU A 369 10.73 -22.09 0.30
C GLU A 369 9.84 -22.88 1.27
N ALA A 370 10.43 -23.55 2.26
CA ALA A 370 9.67 -24.27 3.28
C ALA A 370 8.77 -23.33 4.10
N LYS A 371 9.29 -22.16 4.50
CA LYS A 371 8.54 -21.13 5.20
C LYS A 371 7.41 -20.57 4.34
N LEU A 372 7.68 -20.29 3.07
CA LEU A 372 6.65 -19.84 2.13
C LEU A 372 5.55 -20.89 1.96
N LYS A 373 5.90 -22.18 1.80
CA LYS A 373 4.92 -23.28 1.73
C LYS A 373 4.05 -23.33 2.97
N GLU A 374 4.65 -23.20 4.16
CA GLU A 374 3.92 -23.24 5.41
C GLU A 374 2.99 -22.04 5.58
N ASN A 375 3.46 -20.83 5.28
CA ASN A 375 2.65 -19.62 5.28
C ASN A 375 1.47 -19.76 4.29
N LEU A 376 1.73 -20.23 3.06
CA LEU A 376 0.69 -20.49 2.07
C LEU A 376 -0.34 -21.50 2.57
N ARG A 377 0.11 -22.60 3.19
CA ARG A 377 -0.77 -23.66 3.73
C ARG A 377 -1.65 -23.12 4.85
N SER A 378 -1.02 -22.50 5.85
CA SER A 378 -1.67 -21.93 7.03
C SER A 378 -2.70 -20.86 6.65
N SER A 379 -2.31 -19.89 5.83
CA SER A 379 -3.23 -18.84 5.37
C SER A 379 -4.35 -19.36 4.47
N THR A 380 -4.08 -20.37 3.61
CA THR A 380 -5.15 -20.98 2.81
C THR A 380 -6.16 -21.70 3.70
N LEU A 381 -5.71 -22.42 4.72
CA LEU A 381 -6.58 -23.08 5.69
C LEU A 381 -7.42 -22.06 6.45
N PHE A 382 -6.82 -20.98 6.93
CA PHE A 382 -7.51 -19.89 7.60
C PHE A 382 -8.63 -19.28 6.74
N LEU A 383 -8.33 -18.93 5.48
CA LEU A 383 -9.34 -18.40 4.54
C LEU A 383 -10.45 -19.43 4.24
N ASN A 384 -10.11 -20.73 4.21
CA ASN A 384 -11.11 -21.80 4.07
C ASN A 384 -12.02 -21.88 5.29
N MET A 385 -11.47 -21.77 6.49
CA MET A 385 -12.25 -21.80 7.74
C MET A 385 -13.21 -20.61 7.84
N ILE A 386 -12.77 -19.40 7.45
CA ILE A 386 -13.67 -18.24 7.34
C ILE A 386 -14.84 -18.55 6.40
N TYR A 387 -14.55 -19.11 5.22
CA TYR A 387 -15.58 -19.43 4.24
C TYR A 387 -16.57 -20.48 4.76
N SER A 388 -16.06 -21.57 5.35
CA SER A 388 -16.89 -22.62 5.95
C SER A 388 -17.72 -22.09 7.11
N ALA A 389 -17.18 -21.22 7.96
CA ALA A 389 -17.98 -20.61 9.03
C ALA A 389 -19.20 -19.86 8.46
N ILE A 390 -19.02 -19.10 7.38
CA ILE A 390 -20.12 -18.35 6.75
C ILE A 390 -21.17 -19.27 6.12
N VAL A 391 -20.75 -20.29 5.37
CA VAL A 391 -21.65 -21.13 4.56
C VAL A 391 -22.28 -22.25 5.39
N ASP A 392 -21.49 -22.90 6.23
CA ASP A 392 -21.91 -24.09 6.97
C ASP A 392 -22.61 -23.71 8.29
N GLY A 393 -22.66 -22.42 8.64
CA GLY A 393 -23.34 -21.92 9.84
C GLY A 393 -22.81 -22.54 11.12
N ILE A 394 -21.50 -22.82 11.17
CA ILE A 394 -20.88 -23.59 12.26
C ILE A 394 -20.87 -22.76 13.55
N GLU A 395 -21.95 -22.86 14.33
CA GLU A 395 -21.97 -22.62 15.77
C GLU A 395 -21.39 -23.86 16.46
N ARG A 396 -20.08 -24.09 16.35
CA ARG A 396 -19.45 -25.09 17.22
C ARG A 396 -19.38 -24.51 18.64
N ASP A 397 -19.46 -25.36 19.66
CA ASP A 397 -18.97 -25.08 21.01
C ASP A 397 -17.45 -24.86 20.93
N LEU A 398 -17.03 -23.64 20.60
CA LEU A 398 -15.64 -23.29 20.33
C LEU A 398 -15.03 -22.63 21.56
N SER A 399 -13.79 -23.03 21.87
CA SER A 399 -12.95 -22.39 22.88
C SER A 399 -11.66 -21.90 22.22
N GLY A 400 -11.13 -20.75 22.67
CA GLY A 400 -9.87 -20.20 22.14
C GLY A 400 -10.00 -19.61 20.72
N ASP A 401 -8.98 -19.84 19.88
CA ASP A 401 -8.86 -19.29 18.52
C ASP A 401 -10.05 -19.64 17.60
N ASP A 402 -10.75 -20.74 17.90
CA ASP A 402 -11.90 -21.17 17.14
C ASP A 402 -13.12 -20.24 17.33
N LEU A 403 -13.21 -19.52 18.46
CA LEU A 403 -14.28 -18.55 18.73
C LEU A 403 -14.29 -17.41 17.71
N ALA A 404 -13.14 -17.05 17.13
CA ALA A 404 -13.08 -15.98 16.15
C ALA A 404 -13.85 -16.33 14.87
N PHE A 405 -13.96 -17.62 14.53
CA PHE A 405 -14.68 -18.07 13.33
C PHE A 405 -16.19 -18.04 13.52
N SER A 406 -16.71 -18.28 14.73
CA SER A 406 -18.15 -18.21 14.96
C SER A 406 -18.70 -16.80 14.75
N TRP A 407 -17.92 -15.74 15.00
CA TRP A 407 -18.37 -14.37 14.72
C TRP A 407 -18.67 -14.09 13.24
N PHE A 408 -18.12 -14.87 12.31
CA PHE A 408 -18.46 -14.72 10.90
C PHE A 408 -19.91 -15.16 10.59
N THR A 409 -20.51 -16.04 11.41
CA THR A 409 -21.93 -16.43 11.28
C THR A 409 -22.85 -15.30 11.71
N HIS A 410 -22.41 -14.47 12.66
CA HIS A 410 -23.18 -13.34 13.20
C HIS A 410 -23.15 -12.07 12.32
N LEU A 411 -22.33 -12.06 11.27
CA LEU A 411 -22.36 -11.00 10.27
C LEU A 411 -23.69 -10.97 9.52
N SER A 412 -24.17 -9.77 9.18
CA SER A 412 -25.32 -9.60 8.29
C SER A 412 -25.06 -10.26 6.94
N VAL A 413 -26.12 -10.75 6.27
CA VAL A 413 -26.02 -11.40 4.95
C VAL A 413 -25.27 -10.52 3.92
N ALA A 414 -25.46 -9.19 3.98
CA ALA A 414 -24.75 -8.26 3.12
C ALA A 414 -23.23 -8.27 3.38
N ASN A 415 -22.82 -8.33 4.64
CA ASN A 415 -21.41 -8.39 5.04
C ASN A 415 -20.80 -9.78 4.79
N GLN A 416 -21.54 -10.86 5.02
CA GLN A 416 -21.12 -12.22 4.62
C GLN A 416 -20.84 -12.32 3.10
N LYS A 417 -21.72 -11.75 2.27
CA LYS A 417 -21.53 -11.68 0.80
C LYS A 417 -20.28 -10.88 0.41
N LYS A 418 -19.98 -9.79 1.11
CA LYS A 418 -18.74 -9.03 0.91
C LYS A 418 -17.51 -9.85 1.28
N VAL A 419 -17.52 -10.55 2.42
CA VAL A 419 -16.42 -11.45 2.81
C VAL A 419 -16.21 -12.52 1.74
N CYS A 420 -17.26 -13.22 1.29
CA CYS A 420 -17.16 -14.21 0.21
C CYS A 420 -16.59 -13.61 -1.09
N THR A 421 -16.98 -12.38 -1.43
CA THR A 421 -16.43 -11.65 -2.58
C THR A 421 -14.93 -11.39 -2.44
N ILE A 422 -14.47 -10.98 -1.25
CA ILE A 422 -13.04 -10.82 -0.94
C ILE A 422 -12.29 -12.16 -1.09
N LEU A 423 -12.90 -13.25 -0.63
CA LEU A 423 -12.35 -14.60 -0.75
C LEU A 423 -12.35 -15.15 -2.18
N GLU A 424 -13.01 -14.45 -3.12
CA GLU A 424 -13.27 -14.88 -4.50
C GLU A 424 -14.06 -16.20 -4.54
N ARG A 425 -15.09 -16.31 -3.69
CA ARG A 425 -15.97 -17.48 -3.58
C ARG A 425 -17.44 -17.08 -3.66
N PRO A 426 -18.32 -17.93 -4.21
CA PRO A 426 -19.74 -17.68 -4.18
C PRO A 426 -20.27 -17.74 -2.75
N TYR A 427 -21.16 -16.82 -2.40
CA TYR A 427 -21.95 -16.94 -1.18
C TYR A 427 -23.03 -18.02 -1.40
N LEU A 428 -23.12 -18.96 -0.46
CA LEU A 428 -24.15 -19.99 -0.43
C LEU A 428 -25.00 -19.72 0.81
N GLU A 429 -26.32 -19.70 0.66
CA GLU A 429 -27.22 -19.54 1.81
C GLU A 429 -27.03 -20.72 2.77
N PRO A 430 -26.86 -20.48 4.07
CA PRO A 430 -26.73 -21.56 5.04
C PRO A 430 -27.95 -22.46 4.99
N LEU A 431 -27.74 -23.77 4.98
CA LEU A 431 -28.82 -24.73 5.11
C LEU A 431 -29.53 -24.48 6.44
N LYS A 432 -30.80 -24.07 6.40
CA LYS A 432 -31.61 -24.01 7.62
C LYS A 432 -31.64 -25.42 8.21
N PRO A 433 -31.42 -25.60 9.52
CA PRO A 433 -31.68 -26.88 10.14
C PRO A 433 -33.15 -27.22 9.86
N GLU A 434 -33.40 -28.36 9.20
CA GLU A 434 -34.73 -28.93 9.14
C GLU A 434 -35.16 -29.14 10.59
N VAL A 435 -36.08 -28.32 11.06
CA VAL A 435 -36.81 -28.61 12.29
C VAL A 435 -37.52 -29.93 11.99
N PRO A 436 -37.20 -31.04 12.67
CA PRO A 436 -38.00 -32.25 12.50
C PRO A 436 -39.40 -31.85 12.91
N ASP A 437 -40.37 -31.99 12.01
CA ASP A 437 -41.78 -31.88 12.35
C ASP A 437 -41.98 -32.68 13.63
N SER A 438 -42.29 -31.98 14.72
CA SER A 438 -42.71 -32.62 15.94
C SER A 438 -44.03 -33.30 15.63
N ALA A 439 -43.94 -34.54 15.18
CA ALA A 439 -45.06 -35.45 15.18
C ALA A 439 -45.58 -35.43 16.63
N ALA A 440 -46.72 -34.77 16.80
CA ALA A 440 -47.51 -34.82 18.01
C ALA A 440 -47.73 -36.30 18.33
N VAL A 441 -46.97 -36.82 19.28
CA VAL A 441 -47.27 -38.10 19.91
C VAL A 441 -48.49 -37.83 20.77
N ASP A 442 -49.65 -38.07 20.15
CA ASP A 442 -50.96 -38.08 20.79
C ASP A 442 -50.95 -39.20 21.83
N PHE A 443 -50.69 -38.86 23.09
CA PHE A 443 -50.83 -39.78 24.22
C PHE A 443 -52.33 -40.01 24.44
N GLY A 444 -52.87 -40.98 23.70
CA GLY A 444 -54.19 -41.55 23.94
C GLY A 444 -54.28 -42.13 25.36
N LEU A 445 -54.91 -41.38 26.25
CA LEU A 445 -55.42 -41.85 27.54
C LEU A 445 -56.39 -43.02 27.30
N LEU A 446 -55.91 -44.24 27.53
CA LEU A 446 -56.79 -45.38 27.80
C LEU A 446 -57.22 -45.31 29.27
N SER A 447 -58.44 -44.83 29.50
CA SER A 447 -59.16 -45.05 30.74
C SER A 447 -59.53 -46.52 30.85
N VAL A 448 -59.00 -47.19 31.88
CA VAL A 448 -59.45 -48.51 32.31
C VAL A 448 -60.54 -48.29 33.35
N ASN A 449 -61.75 -48.76 33.05
CA ASN A 449 -62.85 -48.89 34.01
C ASN A 449 -62.52 -50.01 35.00
N THR A 450 -62.48 -49.66 36.30
CA THR A 450 -62.98 -50.49 37.41
C THR A 450 -63.53 -49.57 38.49
#